data_AF-A0A7X7WMF5-F1
#
_entry.id   AF-A0A7X7WMF5-F1
#
_cell.length_a   1.000
_cell.length_b   1.000
_cell.length_c   1.000
_cell.angle_alpha   90.00
_cell.angle_beta   90.00
_cell.angle_gamma   90.00
#
_symmetry.space_group_name_H-M   'P 1'
#
loop_
_entity.id
_entity.type
_entity.pdbx_description
1 polymer ?
#
loop_
_entity_poly.entity_id
_entity_poly.type
_entity_poly.pdbx_seq_one_letter_code
_entity_poly.pdbx_strand_id
1 'polypeptide(L)' 'TQQLMNTFYKYWLQLGDKRQAFQKAQLDVKKSHPEPFYWGAFVMIGS' A
#
# COMPACT_ATOMS: atom_id res chain seq x y z
N THR A 1 9.10 -1.82 6.42
CA THR A 1 9.20 -1.57 4.95
C THR A 1 8.69 -2.72 4.08
N GLN A 2 8.84 -4.01 4.43
CA GLN A 2 8.32 -5.12 3.59
C GLN A 2 6.78 -5.29 3.59
N GLN A 3 6.11 -4.94 4.69
CA GLN A 3 4.67 -5.21 4.87
C GLN A 3 3.79 -4.44 3.86
N LEU A 4 4.07 -3.17 3.60
CA LEU A 4 3.31 -2.39 2.61
C LEU A 4 3.38 -3.03 1.23
N MET A 5 4.57 -3.51 0.83
CA MET A 5 4.77 -4.08 -0.50
C MET A 5 4.11 -5.45 -0.64
N ASN A 6 4.19 -6.29 0.40
CA ASN A 6 3.46 -7.56 0.43
C ASN A 6 1.94 -7.35 0.32
N THR A 7 1.41 -6.36 1.04
CA THR A 7 -0.03 -6.02 1.02
C THR A 7 -0.43 -5.41 -0.33
N PHE A 8 0.41 -4.57 -0.92
CA PHE A 8 0.19 -4.00 -2.25
C PHE A 8 0.07 -5.07 -3.33
N TYR A 9 1.04 -5.99 -3.43
CA TYR A 9 0.99 -7.05 -4.44
C TYR A 9 -0.20 -7.98 -4.25
N LYS A 10 -0.57 -8.29 -2.99
CA LYS A 10 -1.78 -9.04 -2.69
C LYS A 10 -3.03 -8.34 -3.23
N TYR A 11 -3.19 -7.03 -3.00
CA TYR A 11 -4.34 -6.30 -3.51
C TYR A 11 -4.30 -6.08 -5.01
N TRP A 12 -3.11 -5.93 -5.60
CA TRP A 12 -2.98 -5.73 -7.04
C TRP A 12 -3.38 -7.00 -7.80
N LEU A 13 -2.98 -8.18 -7.32
CA LEU A 13 -3.44 -9.46 -7.87
C LEU A 13 -4.97 -9.65 -7.77
N GLN A 14 -5.61 -9.03 -6.77
CA GLN A 14 -7.06 -9.12 -6.58
C GLN A 14 -7.87 -8.08 -7.38
N LEU A 15 -7.36 -6.86 -7.47
CA LEU A 15 -8.08 -5.72 -8.05
C LEU A 15 -7.73 -5.47 -9.51
N GLY A 16 -6.55 -5.91 -9.98
CA GLY A 16 -6.00 -5.57 -11.29
C GLY A 16 -5.57 -4.11 -11.44
N ASP A 17 -6.12 -3.20 -10.63
CA ASP A 17 -5.79 -1.77 -10.61
C ASP A 17 -4.68 -1.46 -9.57
N LYS A 18 -3.55 -0.97 -10.07
CA LYS A 18 -2.38 -0.61 -9.26
C LYS A 18 -2.67 0.53 -8.26
N ARG A 19 -3.37 1.58 -8.69
CA ARG A 19 -3.64 2.75 -7.83
C ARG A 19 -4.58 2.36 -6.70
N GLN A 20 -5.65 1.65 -7.02
CA GLN A 20 -6.61 1.18 -6.04
C GLN A 20 -5.96 0.21 -5.05
N ALA A 21 -5.12 -0.70 -5.53
CA ALA A 21 -4.37 -1.63 -4.68
C ALA A 21 -3.40 -0.91 -3.73
N PHE A 22 -2.72 0.12 -4.21
CA PHE A 22 -1.77 0.89 -3.41
C PHE A 22 -2.46 1.72 -2.33
N GLN A 23 -3.54 2.42 -2.67
CA GLN A 23 -4.36 3.14 -1.69
C GLN A 23 -4.89 2.20 -0.62
N LYS A 24 -5.39 1.02 -1.02
CA LYS A 24 -5.90 0.01 -0.09
C LYS A 24 -4.80 -0.52 0.82
N ALA A 25 -3.61 -0.79 0.29
CA ALA A 25 -2.46 -1.22 1.08
C ALA A 25 -2.01 -0.16 2.10
N GLN A 26 -1.99 1.12 1.71
CA GLN A 26 -1.66 2.22 2.62
C GLN A 26 -2.69 2.34 3.76
N LEU A 27 -3.99 2.25 3.44
CA LEU A 27 -5.05 2.28 4.44
C LEU A 27 -4.96 1.10 5.42
N ASP A 28 -4.64 -0.09 4.93
CA ASP A 28 -4.54 -1.29 5.76
C ASP A 28 -3.31 -1.24 6.68
N VAL A 29 -2.15 -0.82 6.16
CA VAL A 29 -0.95 -0.61 6.98
C VAL A 29 -1.15 0.51 7.99
N LYS A 30 -1.84 1.59 7.64
CA LYS A 30 -2.17 2.69 8.56
C LYS A 30 -3.05 2.25 9.74
N LYS A 31 -3.93 1.27 9.54
CA LYS A 31 -4.75 0.72 10.64
C LYS A 31 -3.90 -0.03 11.67
N SER A 32 -2.91 -0.78 11.22
CA SER A 32 -2.01 -1.54 12.11
C SER A 32 -0.85 -0.71 12.65
N HIS A 33 -0.43 0.32 11.91
CA HIS A 33 0.72 1.16 12.22
C HIS A 33 0.37 2.63 11.88
N PRO A 34 -0.24 3.37 12.82
CA PRO A 34 -0.65 4.75 12.58
C PRO A 34 0.54 5.68 12.31
N GLU A 35 1.75 5.32 12.73
CA GLU A 35 2.96 6.11 12.53
C GLU A 35 3.31 6.26 11.03
N PRO A 36 3.54 7.49 10.54
CA PRO A 36 3.79 7.78 9.12
C PRO A 36 4.98 7.04 8.52
N PHE A 37 5.92 6.61 9.36
CA PHE A 37 7.13 5.89 8.96
C PHE A 37 6.82 4.59 8.19
N TYR A 38 5.69 3.94 8.46
CA TYR A 38 5.36 2.64 7.89
C TYR A 38 4.59 2.69 6.56
N TRP A 39 3.88 3.78 6.27
CA TRP A 39 3.00 3.90 5.08
C TRP A 39 3.23 5.16 4.25
N GLY A 40 3.79 6.22 4.84
CA GLY A 40 4.01 7.51 4.19
C GLY A 40 5.31 7.61 3.39
N ALA A 41 6.26 6.68 3.61
CA ALA A 41 7.53 6.66 2.90
C ALA A 41 7.43 6.18 1.43
N PHE A 42 6.27 5.71 1.00
CA PHE A 42 6.06 5.16 -0.34
C PHE A 42 5.14 6.06 -1.15
N VAL A 43 5.60 6.46 -2.33
CA VAL A 43 4.85 7.26 -3.30
C VAL A 43 4.82 6.49 -4.62
N MET A 44 3.62 6.28 -5.16
CA MET A 44 3.44 5.68 -6.48
C MET A 44 3.68 6.76 -7.55
N ILE A 45 4.76 6.62 -8.31
CA ILE A 45 5.11 7.51 -9.43
C ILE A 45 4.75 6.79 -10.74
N GLY A 46 3.94 7.43 -11.58
CA GLY A 46 3.51 6.89 -12.87
C GLY A 46 2.03 7.14 -13.15
N SER A 47 1.74 7.53 -14.40
CA SER A 47 0.40 7.84 -14.92
C SER A 47 -0.46 6.60 -15.06
#